data_AF-A0A7V9AXP0-F1
#
_entry.id   AF-A0A7V9AXP0-F1
#
_cell.length_a   1.000
_cell.length_b   1.000
_cell.length_c   1.000
_cell.angle_alpha   90.00
_cell.angle_beta   90.00
_cell.angle_gamma   90.00
#
_symmetry.space_group_name_H-M   'P 1'
#
loop_
_entity.id
_entity.type
_entity.pdbx_description
1 polymer ?
#
loop_
_entity_poly.entity_id
_entity_poly.type
_entity_poly.pdbx_seq_one_letter_code
_entity_poly.pdbx_strand_id
1 'polypeptide(L)' 'MSLHELWHVTVLASTLFAAAGLALVLLAPLAFDPPPPGLIGARPLVFALAGMAAILLVAEWTAIH' A
#
# COMPACT_ATOMS: atom_id res chain seq x y z
N MET A 1 -1.84 -21.54 13.23
CA MET A 1 -0.99 -20.42 12.81
C MET A 1 -0.32 -19.85 14.03
N SER A 2 1.00 -19.73 14.03
CA SER A 2 1.74 -19.06 15.10
C SER A 2 1.57 -17.54 15.01
N LEU A 3 1.85 -16.81 16.10
CA LEU A 3 1.83 -15.35 16.09
C LEU A 3 2.81 -14.78 15.06
N HIS A 4 3.95 -15.45 14.89
CA HIS A 4 4.99 -15.08 13.92
C HIS A 4 4.52 -15.23 12.47
N GLU A 5 3.87 -16.36 12.14
CA GLU A 5 3.26 -16.55 10.82
C GLU A 5 2.15 -15.53 10.54
N LEU A 6 1.31 -15.24 11.54
CA LEU A 6 0.26 -14.23 11.41
C LEU A 6 0.85 -12.83 11.15
N TRP A 7 1.96 -12.51 11.82
CA TRP A 7 2.69 -11.27 11.59
C TRP A 7 3.18 -11.15 10.14
N HIS A 8 3.90 -12.15 9.62
CA HIS A 8 4.36 -12.15 8.22
C HIS A 8 3.21 -11.98 7.22
N VAL A 9 2.12 -12.73 7.39
CA VAL A 9 0.95 -12.62 6.52
C VAL A 9 0.33 -11.23 6.57
N THR A 10 0.29 -10.60 7.75
CA THR A 10 -0.27 -9.25 7.93
C THR A 10 0.61 -8.19 7.25
N VAL A 11 1.93 -8.27 7.41
CA VAL A 11 2.87 -7.33 6.76
C VAL A 11 2.80 -7.50 5.24
N LEU A 12 2.78 -8.73 4.74
CA LEU A 12 2.65 -9.00 3.31
C LEU A 12 1.33 -8.46 2.75
N ALA A 13 0.20 -8.77 3.41
CA ALA A 13 -1.12 -8.35 2.97
C ALA A 13 -1.26 -6.82 2.95
N SER A 14 -0.78 -6.13 4.00
CA SER A 14 -0.80 -4.67 4.07
C SER A 14 0.08 -4.02 2.99
N THR A 15 1.26 -4.59 2.72
CA THR A 15 2.16 -4.13 1.65
C THR A 15 1.51 -4.27 0.28
N LEU A 16 0.95 -5.44 -0.03
CA LEU A 16 0.26 -5.69 -1.30
C LEU A 16 -0.97 -4.79 -1.48
N PHE A 17 -1.74 -4.60 -0.42
CA PHE A 17 -2.90 -3.71 -0.44
C PHE A 17 -2.50 -2.27 -0.73
N ALA A 18 -1.46 -1.77 -0.07
CA ALA A 18 -0.96 -0.42 -0.31
C ALA A 18 -0.39 -0.25 -1.73
N ALA A 19 0.33 -1.26 -2.25
CA ALA A 19 0.83 -1.28 -3.62
C ALA A 19 -0.32 -1.27 -4.65
N ALA A 20 -1.40 -2.03 -4.40
CA ALA A 20 -2.59 -2.03 -5.25
C ALA A 20 -3.28 -0.66 -5.25
N GLY A 21 -3.47 -0.05 -4.07
CA GLY A 21 -4.03 1.29 -3.96
C GLY A 21 -3.19 2.35 -4.69
N LEU A 22 -1.87 2.28 -4.55
CA LEU A 22 -0.94 3.15 -5.25
C LEU A 22 -1.04 2.98 -6.78
N ALA A 23 -1.07 1.73 -7.26
CA ALA A 23 -1.23 1.44 -8.67
C ALA A 23 -2.54 2.02 -9.22
N LEU A 24 -3.66 1.86 -8.51
CA LEU A 24 -4.95 2.45 -8.90
C LEU A 24 -4.85 3.97 -9.03
N VAL A 25 -4.22 4.65 -8.06
CA VAL A 25 -4.09 6.11 -8.08
C VAL A 25 -3.20 6.62 -9.22
N LEU A 26 -2.15 5.88 -9.56
CA LEU A 26 -1.21 6.24 -10.61
C LEU A 26 -1.75 5.92 -12.01
N LEU A 27 -2.49 4.83 -12.15
CA LEU A 27 -3.01 4.36 -13.43
C LEU A 27 -4.38 4.95 -13.78
N ALA A 28 -5.20 5.36 -12.81
CA ALA A 28 -6.53 5.91 -13.07
C ALA A 28 -6.54 7.11 -14.05
N PRO A 29 -5.61 8.09 -14.00
CA PRO A 29 -5.58 9.18 -14.97
C PRO A 29 -5.25 8.73 -16.41
N LEU A 30 -4.63 7.56 -16.58
CA LEU A 30 -4.32 7.00 -17.90
C LEU A 30 -5.52 6.23 -18.48
N ALA A 31 -6.38 5.70 -17.61
CA ALA A 31 -7.53 4.88 -18.00
C ALA A 31 -8.83 5.68 -18.17
N PHE A 32 -8.93 6.86 -17.54
CA PHE A 32 -10.16 7.65 -17.51
C PHE A 32 -9.90 9.13 -17.87
N ASP A 33 -10.67 9.66 -18.82
CA ASP A 33 -10.71 11.08 -19.18
C ASP A 33 -12.18 11.59 -19.20
N PRO A 34 -12.60 12.46 -18.27
CA PRO A 34 -11.80 13.05 -17.20
C PRO A 34 -11.46 12.05 -16.07
N PRO A 35 -10.43 12.34 -15.25
CA PRO A 35 -10.09 11.52 -14.09
C PRO A 35 -11.28 11.36 -13.12
N PRO A 36 -11.39 10.22 -12.39
CA PRO A 36 -12.48 10.00 -11.46
C PRO A 36 -12.59 11.10 -10.38
N PRO A 37 -13.81 11.52 -10.01
CA PRO A 37 -14.00 12.51 -8.96
C PRO A 37 -13.43 12.00 -7.64
N GLY A 38 -12.75 12.88 -6.90
CA GLY A 38 -12.11 12.55 -5.63
C GLY A 38 -10.70 11.93 -5.74
N LEU A 39 -10.24 11.53 -6.93
CA LEU A 39 -8.89 10.95 -7.12
C LEU A 39 -7.78 11.87 -6.61
N ILE A 40 -7.87 13.17 -6.90
CA ILE A 40 -6.89 14.17 -6.46
C ILE A 40 -6.88 14.29 -4.93
N GLY A 41 -8.04 14.22 -4.29
CA GLY A 41 -8.16 14.28 -2.83
C GLY A 41 -7.69 13.00 -2.13
N ALA A 42 -7.81 11.84 -2.78
CA ALA A 42 -7.38 10.56 -2.24
C ALA A 42 -5.86 10.33 -2.33
N ARG A 43 -5.18 10.98 -3.29
CA ARG A 43 -3.73 10.85 -3.53
C ARG A 43 -2.86 10.96 -2.27
N PRO A 44 -2.96 12.02 -1.46
CA PRO A 44 -2.09 12.19 -0.28
C PRO A 44 -2.23 11.03 0.72
N LEU A 45 -3.47 10.58 0.96
CA LEU A 45 -3.74 9.47 1.87
C LEU A 45 -3.14 8.16 1.35
N VAL A 46 -3.33 7.85 0.06
CA VAL A 46 -2.77 6.63 -0.55
C VAL A 46 -1.25 6.65 -0.53
N PHE A 47 -0.60 7.77 -0.85
CA PHE A 47 0.84 7.90 -0.73
C PHE A 47 1.34 7.73 0.70
N ALA A 48 0.64 8.30 1.69
CA ALA A 48 0.99 8.13 3.10
C ALA A 48 0.89 6.66 3.55
N LEU A 49 -0.20 5.97 3.18
CA LEU A 49 -0.41 4.56 3.49
C LEU A 49 0.64 3.67 2.79
N ALA A 50 0.96 3.95 1.53
CA ALA A 50 2.03 3.26 0.81
C ALA A 50 3.40 3.46 1.47
N GLY A 51 3.72 4.70 1.89
CA GLY A 51 4.94 4.99 2.64
C GLY A 51 5.00 4.23 3.97
N MET A 52 3.91 4.20 4.74
CA MET A 52 3.84 3.44 5.98
C MET A 52 4.02 1.93 5.76
N ALA A 53 3.36 1.38 4.74
CA ALA A 53 3.51 -0.04 4.41
C ALA A 53 4.94 -0.39 4.00
N ALA A 54 5.61 0.49 3.23
CA ALA A 54 7.02 0.32 2.88
C ALA A 54 7.92 0.36 4.13
N ILE A 55 7.69 1.28 5.06
CA ILE A 55 8.43 1.34 6.33
C ILE A 55 8.20 0.06 7.15
N LEU A 56 6.96 -0.41 7.24
CA LEU A 56 6.61 -1.63 7.98
C LEU A 56 7.31 -2.86 7.38
N LEU A 57 7.31 -3.00 6.05
CA LEU A 57 8.00 -4.07 5.35
C LEU A 57 9.51 -4.03 5.59
N VAL A 58 10.14 -2.86 5.49
CA VAL A 58 11.59 -2.71 5.75
C VAL A 58 11.91 -3.03 7.21
N ALA A 59 11.08 -2.58 8.15
CA ALA A 59 11.24 -2.88 9.57
C ALA A 59 11.08 -4.39 9.85
N GLU A 60 10.07 -5.04 9.27
CA GLU A 60 9.88 -6.48 9.37
C GLU A 60 11.06 -7.24 8.79
N TRP A 61 11.49 -6.89 7.58
CA TRP A 61 12.64 -7.51 6.93
C TRP A 61 13.89 -7.41 7.82
N THR A 62 14.22 -6.22 8.32
CA THR A 62 15.46 -6.00 9.11
C THR A 62 15.41 -6.55 10.54
N ALA A 63 14.22 -6.65 11.15
CA ALA A 63 14.10 -7.12 12.53
C ALA A 63 13.93 -8.64 12.64
N ILE A 64 13.42 -9.28 11.59
CA ILE A 64 13.08 -10.71 11.59
C ILE A 64 14.01 -11.54 10.71
N HIS A 65 14.51 -10.98 9.59
CA HIS A 65 15.43 -11.66 8.67
C HIS A 65 16.86 -11.12 8.84
#